data_AF-A0A7C9RJP9-F1
#
_entry.id   AF-A0A7C9RJP9-F1
#
_cell.length_a   1.000
_cell.length_b   1.000
_cell.length_c   1.000
_cell.angle_alpha   90.00
_cell.angle_beta   90.00
_cell.angle_gamma   90.00
#
_symmetry.space_group_name_H-M   'P 1'
#
loop_
_entity.id
_entity.type
_entity.pdbx_description
1 polymer ?
#
loop_
_entity_poly.entity_id
_entity_poly.type
_entity_poly.pdbx_seq_one_letter_code
_entity_poly.pdbx_strand_id
1 'polypeptide(L)'
;MREFWVASGHHLTRRADHGGLIATPELIMAYLARPELMPPDDACDAERDLHASLLADPLRPVSKADIAALADADARENWTFMTAFRDRLMAAPSLEAVYVALARKGAGDLPPIFLSQLCHLILRNALEGCDDPYVLRAAELFYRSQKATVHNGALLLADAEVVEAQHHAQHDLHTSPLTAMLQPQAFGEMDVMDDENAWTYWSRSDAHAMVMNLGGNPKARDALCRVIERWIAHLLGVAVKVEPVASIEDRDWRWFVGLDSEGTRIGNALWNGDTPGADAAERIVALMRMTFEDSRFVDERVGNKPVYLILAMGADKVVRLKPQNLVAGLPLAPAANVA
;
A
#
# COMPACT_ATOMS: atom_id res chain seq x y z
N MET A 1 16.69 17.54 0.17
CA MET A 1 15.51 16.89 0.78
C MET A 1 16.00 15.66 1.52
N ARG A 2 15.38 15.26 2.63
CA ARG A 2 15.78 14.00 3.29
C ARG A 2 15.25 12.84 2.45
N GLU A 3 16.11 11.87 2.14
CA GLU A 3 15.69 10.67 1.44
C GLU A 3 14.94 9.73 2.38
N PHE A 4 13.96 9.03 1.83
CA PHE A 4 13.21 7.98 2.51
C PHE A 4 12.71 6.97 1.49
N TRP A 5 12.51 5.73 1.95
CA TRP A 5 12.09 4.59 1.13
C TRP A 5 12.92 4.44 -0.15
N VAL A 6 14.24 4.39 -0.02
CA VAL A 6 15.14 4.20 -1.16
C VAL A 6 14.80 2.91 -1.91
N ALA A 7 14.39 1.87 -1.16
CA ALA A 7 13.94 0.58 -1.67
C ALA A 7 12.61 0.63 -2.43
N SER A 8 11.89 1.77 -2.44
CA SER A 8 10.71 1.94 -3.31
C SER A 8 11.04 1.84 -4.79
N GLY A 9 12.30 2.09 -5.18
CA GLY A 9 12.70 2.18 -6.58
C GLY A 9 12.35 3.52 -7.25
N HIS A 10 11.90 4.52 -6.47
CA HIS A 10 11.53 5.84 -7.01
C HIS A 10 12.66 6.48 -7.83
N HIS A 11 13.91 6.33 -7.38
CA HIS A 11 15.11 6.81 -8.05
C HIS A 11 15.38 6.16 -9.42
N LEU A 12 14.75 5.03 -9.71
CA LEU A 12 14.83 4.37 -11.00
C LEU A 12 13.83 4.96 -11.99
N THR A 13 12.86 5.76 -11.56
CA THR A 13 11.83 6.33 -12.44
C THR A 13 12.17 7.75 -12.90
N ARG A 14 11.39 8.30 -13.84
CA ARG A 14 11.46 9.71 -14.21
C ARG A 14 10.12 10.40 -13.98
N ARG A 15 10.13 11.61 -13.43
CA ARG A 15 8.91 12.41 -13.28
C ARG A 15 8.57 13.14 -14.59
N ALA A 16 7.33 13.01 -15.05
CA ALA A 16 6.77 13.73 -16.18
C ALA A 16 6.36 15.17 -15.80
N ASP A 17 6.10 16.02 -16.80
CA ASP A 17 5.63 17.40 -16.58
C ASP A 17 4.30 17.47 -15.82
N HIS A 18 3.43 16.47 -16.00
CA HIS A 18 2.17 16.36 -15.27
C HIS A 18 2.36 15.79 -13.83
N GLY A 19 3.60 15.60 -13.38
CA GLY A 19 3.95 15.21 -12.02
C GLY A 19 3.94 13.71 -11.72
N GLY A 20 3.49 12.87 -12.65
CA GLY A 20 3.48 11.41 -12.50
C GLY A 20 4.80 10.74 -12.87
N LEU A 21 4.96 9.46 -12.52
CA LEU A 21 6.16 8.68 -12.76
C LEU A 21 6.09 7.93 -14.10
N ILE A 22 7.14 8.00 -14.90
CA ILE A 22 7.31 7.28 -16.16
C ILE A 22 8.20 6.06 -15.92
N ALA A 23 7.82 4.92 -16.51
CA ALA A 23 8.66 3.72 -16.55
C ALA A 23 9.95 3.98 -17.33
N THR A 24 11.04 3.39 -16.87
CA THR A 24 12.38 3.55 -17.44
C THR A 24 13.02 2.18 -17.64
N PRO A 25 14.06 2.06 -18.48
CA PRO A 25 14.86 0.85 -18.55
C PRO A 25 15.37 0.40 -17.17
N GLU A 26 15.80 1.34 -16.32
CA GLU A 26 16.32 1.06 -14.98
C GLU A 26 15.28 0.43 -14.05
N LEU A 27 14.03 0.89 -14.12
CA LEU A 27 12.93 0.28 -13.39
C LEU A 27 12.70 -1.16 -13.86
N ILE A 28 12.67 -1.39 -15.18
CA ILE A 28 12.45 -2.73 -15.74
C ILE A 28 13.60 -3.67 -15.38
N MET A 29 14.85 -3.20 -15.37
CA MET A 29 15.99 -3.99 -14.91
C MET A 29 15.85 -4.43 -13.45
N ALA A 30 15.33 -3.57 -12.56
CA ALA A 30 15.09 -3.95 -11.17
C ALA A 30 14.04 -5.07 -11.04
N TYR A 31 13.06 -5.13 -11.94
CA TYR A 31 12.14 -6.26 -12.04
C TYR A 31 12.85 -7.52 -12.52
N LEU A 32 13.68 -7.42 -13.57
CA LEU A 32 14.42 -8.57 -14.13
C LEU A 32 15.46 -9.16 -13.16
N ALA A 33 15.88 -8.40 -12.16
CA ALA A 33 16.79 -8.84 -11.11
C ALA A 33 16.09 -9.59 -9.96
N ARG A 34 14.75 -9.72 -9.99
CA ARG A 34 13.99 -10.45 -8.99
C ARG A 34 14.22 -11.97 -9.13
N PRO A 35 14.29 -12.73 -8.02
CA PRO A 35 14.48 -14.18 -8.05
C PRO A 35 13.47 -14.92 -8.94
N GLU A 36 12.23 -14.42 -9.02
CA GLU A 36 11.16 -15.01 -9.82
C GLU A 36 11.39 -14.94 -11.34
N LEU A 37 12.30 -14.07 -11.80
CA LEU A 37 12.64 -13.85 -13.21
C LEU A 37 14.12 -14.10 -13.52
N MET A 38 14.94 -14.30 -12.50
CA MET A 38 16.34 -14.65 -12.67
C MET A 38 16.43 -16.14 -13.03
N PRO A 39 16.92 -16.50 -14.23
CA PRO A 39 16.97 -17.89 -14.65
C PRO A 39 17.81 -18.72 -13.67
N PRO A 40 17.29 -19.84 -13.14
CA PRO A 40 18.07 -20.73 -12.29
C PRO A 40 19.21 -21.43 -13.07
N ASP A 41 20.12 -22.08 -12.34
CA ASP A 41 21.29 -22.75 -12.91
C ASP A 41 20.93 -23.86 -13.91
N ASP A 42 19.73 -24.42 -13.83
CA ASP A 42 19.18 -25.46 -14.71
C ASP A 42 18.17 -24.92 -15.74
N ALA A 43 18.00 -23.60 -15.83
CA ALA A 43 17.13 -22.96 -16.83
C ALA A 43 17.52 -23.35 -18.26
N CYS A 44 16.51 -23.50 -19.13
CA CYS A 44 16.72 -23.80 -20.55
C CYS A 44 17.36 -22.62 -21.31
N ASP A 45 18.00 -22.91 -22.44
CA ASP A 45 18.70 -21.89 -23.25
C ASP A 45 17.77 -20.74 -23.66
N ALA A 46 16.51 -21.06 -24.02
CA ALA A 46 15.52 -20.06 -24.40
C ALA A 46 15.22 -19.05 -23.29
N GLU A 47 15.18 -19.49 -22.03
CA GLU A 47 14.96 -18.61 -20.88
C GLU A 47 16.17 -17.71 -20.62
N ARG A 48 17.38 -18.29 -20.67
CA ARG A 48 18.63 -17.55 -20.52
C ARG A 48 18.79 -16.49 -21.60
N ASP A 49 18.47 -16.83 -22.84
CA ASP A 49 18.53 -15.92 -23.98
C ASP A 49 17.47 -14.81 -23.87
N LEU A 50 16.24 -15.15 -23.44
CA LEU A 50 15.19 -14.18 -23.17
C LEU A 50 15.62 -13.18 -22.08
N HIS A 51 16.15 -13.67 -20.97
CA HIS A 51 16.63 -12.82 -19.87
C HIS A 51 17.81 -11.95 -20.30
N ALA A 52 18.84 -12.54 -20.91
CA ALA A 52 20.04 -11.81 -21.35
C ALA A 52 19.72 -10.72 -22.38
N SER A 53 18.83 -11.00 -23.32
CA SER A 53 18.42 -10.01 -24.31
C SER A 53 17.59 -8.86 -23.71
N LEU A 54 16.81 -9.12 -22.66
CA LEU A 54 16.10 -8.06 -21.91
C LEU A 54 17.02 -7.28 -20.97
N LEU A 55 18.10 -7.89 -20.45
CA LEU A 55 19.12 -7.11 -19.75
C LEU A 55 19.86 -6.15 -20.71
N ALA A 56 20.04 -6.55 -21.98
CA ALA A 56 20.66 -5.71 -23.00
C ALA A 56 19.72 -4.60 -23.51
N ASP A 57 18.42 -4.91 -23.69
CA ASP A 57 17.39 -3.96 -24.07
C ASP A 57 16.10 -4.20 -23.26
N PRO A 58 15.96 -3.57 -22.07
CA PRO A 58 14.83 -3.81 -21.17
C PRO A 58 13.46 -3.46 -21.75
N LEU A 59 13.43 -2.62 -22.78
CA LEU A 59 12.19 -2.14 -23.39
C LEU A 59 11.85 -2.90 -24.69
N ARG A 60 12.66 -3.89 -25.09
CA ARG A 60 12.37 -4.67 -26.30
C ARG A 60 11.03 -5.41 -26.15
N PRO A 61 10.27 -5.56 -27.26
CA PRO A 61 9.07 -6.39 -27.25
C PRO A 61 9.41 -7.84 -26.94
N VAL A 62 8.52 -8.53 -26.23
CA VAL A 62 8.59 -9.99 -26.00
C VAL A 62 7.35 -10.61 -26.62
N SER A 63 7.56 -11.59 -27.51
CA SER A 63 6.46 -12.25 -28.20
C SER A 63 5.89 -13.40 -27.37
N LYS A 64 4.65 -13.81 -27.66
CA LYS A 64 4.07 -15.04 -27.06
C LYS A 64 4.87 -16.29 -27.44
N ALA A 65 5.54 -16.27 -28.60
CA ALA A 65 6.39 -17.39 -29.04
C ALA A 65 7.68 -17.46 -28.22
N ASP A 66 8.25 -16.31 -27.84
CA ASP A 66 9.42 -16.24 -26.97
C ASP A 66 9.10 -16.94 -25.64
N ILE A 67 7.94 -16.61 -25.05
CA ILE A 67 7.49 -17.22 -23.79
C ILE A 67 7.16 -18.71 -23.99
N ALA A 68 6.47 -19.09 -25.07
CA ALA A 68 6.11 -20.49 -25.32
C ALA A 68 7.32 -21.41 -25.53
N ALA A 69 8.49 -20.86 -25.88
CA ALA A 69 9.73 -21.62 -26.05
C ALA A 69 10.39 -22.04 -24.72
N LEU A 70 10.02 -21.42 -23.59
CA LEU A 70 10.55 -21.79 -22.28
C LEU A 70 10.04 -23.19 -21.90
N ALA A 71 10.94 -24.04 -21.40
CA ALA A 71 10.61 -25.42 -21.06
C ALA A 71 9.76 -25.51 -19.77
N ASP A 72 10.12 -24.74 -18.76
CA ASP A 72 9.43 -24.73 -17.46
C ASP A 72 8.09 -23.98 -17.54
N ALA A 73 7.03 -24.59 -17.00
CA ALA A 73 5.70 -24.00 -16.94
C ALA A 73 5.62 -22.82 -15.98
N ASP A 74 6.33 -22.88 -14.86
CA ASP A 74 6.31 -21.84 -13.84
C ASP A 74 7.05 -20.60 -14.35
N ALA A 75 8.20 -20.80 -15.01
CA ALA A 75 8.89 -19.73 -15.72
C ALA A 75 7.99 -19.08 -16.80
N ARG A 76 7.27 -19.86 -17.61
CA ARG A 76 6.33 -19.30 -18.61
C ARG A 76 5.25 -18.44 -17.98
N GLU A 77 4.72 -18.85 -16.83
CA GLU A 77 3.72 -18.09 -16.09
C GLU A 77 4.30 -16.75 -15.58
N ASN A 78 5.46 -16.79 -14.91
CA ASN A 78 6.15 -15.59 -14.42
C ASN A 78 6.47 -14.60 -15.55
N TRP A 79 7.01 -15.09 -16.68
CA TRP A 79 7.31 -14.28 -17.85
C TRP A 79 6.05 -13.71 -18.51
N THR A 80 4.93 -14.44 -18.47
CA THR A 80 3.63 -13.95 -18.96
C THR A 80 3.15 -12.77 -18.11
N PHE A 81 3.16 -12.91 -16.79
CA PHE A 81 2.75 -11.83 -15.88
C PHE A 81 3.66 -10.60 -16.00
N MET A 82 4.98 -10.80 -16.01
CA MET A 82 5.93 -9.69 -16.11
C MET A 82 5.80 -8.95 -17.45
N THR A 83 5.69 -9.69 -18.56
CA THR A 83 5.53 -9.08 -19.90
C THR A 83 4.23 -8.29 -19.99
N ALA A 84 3.12 -8.86 -19.53
CA ALA A 84 1.83 -8.17 -19.50
C ALA A 84 1.86 -6.90 -18.61
N PHE A 85 2.56 -6.96 -17.48
CA PHE A 85 2.74 -5.80 -16.60
C PHE A 85 3.61 -4.72 -17.26
N ARG A 86 4.79 -5.08 -17.78
CA ARG A 86 5.70 -4.17 -18.49
C ARG A 86 4.99 -3.44 -19.63
N ASP A 87 4.25 -4.18 -20.45
CA ASP A 87 3.55 -3.60 -21.60
C ASP A 87 2.47 -2.58 -21.16
N ARG A 88 1.80 -2.81 -20.02
CA ARG A 88 0.90 -1.81 -19.42
C ARG A 88 1.64 -0.57 -18.93
N LEU A 89 2.80 -0.73 -18.28
CA LEU A 89 3.62 0.40 -17.84
C LEU A 89 4.08 1.26 -19.03
N MET A 90 4.47 0.62 -20.13
CA MET A 90 4.96 1.29 -21.34
C MET A 90 3.86 1.96 -22.16
N ALA A 91 2.66 1.40 -22.17
CA ALA A 91 1.54 1.94 -22.94
C ALA A 91 0.85 3.13 -22.25
N ALA A 92 1.04 3.28 -20.94
CA ALA A 92 0.42 4.34 -20.15
C ALA A 92 1.31 5.60 -20.08
N PRO A 93 0.70 6.79 -19.93
CA PRO A 93 1.46 8.03 -19.76
C PRO A 93 2.24 8.08 -18.44
N SER A 94 1.80 7.33 -17.42
CA SER A 94 2.49 7.21 -16.13
C SER A 94 2.07 5.98 -15.34
N LEU A 95 2.82 5.68 -14.29
CA LEU A 95 2.57 4.59 -13.35
C LEU A 95 1.29 4.85 -12.55
N GLU A 96 1.00 6.10 -12.22
CA GLU A 96 -0.27 6.52 -11.62
C GLU A 96 -1.46 6.17 -12.52
N ALA A 97 -1.35 6.42 -13.83
CA ALA A 97 -2.41 6.09 -14.78
C ALA A 97 -2.65 4.57 -14.84
N VAL A 98 -1.58 3.76 -14.78
CA VAL A 98 -1.70 2.30 -14.67
C VAL A 98 -2.40 1.92 -13.37
N TYR A 99 -1.96 2.46 -12.23
CA TYR A 99 -2.55 2.17 -10.92
C TYR A 99 -4.05 2.51 -10.89
N VAL A 100 -4.44 3.69 -11.37
CA VAL A 100 -5.85 4.12 -11.44
C VAL A 100 -6.66 3.21 -12.35
N ALA A 101 -6.10 2.80 -13.50
CA ALA A 101 -6.76 1.85 -14.39
C ALA A 101 -6.97 0.49 -13.73
N LEU A 102 -5.96 -0.05 -13.03
CA LEU A 102 -6.05 -1.32 -12.29
C LEU A 102 -7.06 -1.23 -11.15
N ALA A 103 -7.08 -0.13 -10.41
CA ALA A 103 -8.02 0.09 -9.32
C ALA A 103 -9.47 0.12 -9.81
N ARG A 104 -9.74 0.80 -10.93
CA ARG A 104 -11.10 0.99 -11.47
C ARG A 104 -11.60 -0.20 -12.28
N LYS A 105 -10.74 -0.83 -13.09
CA LYS A 105 -11.11 -1.90 -14.03
C LYS A 105 -10.79 -3.30 -13.50
N GLY A 106 -10.08 -3.39 -12.38
CA GLY A 106 -9.54 -4.63 -11.85
C GLY A 106 -8.17 -4.97 -12.44
N ALA A 107 -7.40 -5.76 -11.70
CA ALA A 107 -6.05 -6.18 -12.11
C ALA A 107 -6.06 -7.28 -13.21
N GLY A 108 -7.20 -7.95 -13.39
CA GLY A 108 -7.31 -9.18 -14.18
C GLY A 108 -6.47 -10.27 -13.53
N ASP A 109 -5.67 -10.97 -14.34
CA ASP A 109 -4.79 -12.04 -13.87
C ASP A 109 -3.45 -11.53 -13.29
N LEU A 110 -3.23 -10.22 -13.21
CA LEU A 110 -1.97 -9.71 -12.66
C LEU A 110 -1.84 -10.04 -11.15
N PRO A 111 -0.69 -10.58 -10.73
CA PRO A 111 -0.38 -10.79 -9.32
C PRO A 111 -0.57 -9.51 -8.47
N PRO A 112 -1.21 -9.61 -7.29
CA PRO A 112 -1.44 -8.46 -6.41
C PRO A 112 -0.18 -7.69 -6.00
N ILE A 113 0.99 -8.34 -6.01
CA ILE A 113 2.29 -7.73 -5.67
C ILE A 113 2.64 -6.56 -6.60
N PHE A 114 2.21 -6.57 -7.87
CA PHE A 114 2.45 -5.45 -8.77
C PHE A 114 1.71 -4.20 -8.33
N LEU A 115 0.50 -4.35 -7.77
CA LEU A 115 -0.29 -3.24 -7.26
C LEU A 115 0.35 -2.62 -6.01
N SER A 116 0.88 -3.44 -5.09
CA SER A 116 1.55 -2.93 -3.89
C SER A 116 2.88 -2.24 -4.23
N GLN A 117 3.64 -2.76 -5.20
CA GLN A 117 4.87 -2.12 -5.68
C GLN A 117 4.59 -0.77 -6.36
N LEU A 118 3.58 -0.69 -7.24
CA LEU A 118 3.16 0.59 -7.81
C LEU A 118 2.69 1.55 -6.72
N CYS A 119 1.95 1.07 -5.72
CA CYS A 119 1.52 1.90 -4.61
C CYS A 119 2.72 2.51 -3.87
N HIS A 120 3.75 1.73 -3.55
CA HIS A 120 4.93 2.22 -2.86
C HIS A 120 5.68 3.30 -3.68
N LEU A 121 5.88 3.07 -4.98
CA LEU A 121 6.49 4.04 -5.90
C LEU A 121 5.70 5.35 -5.98
N ILE A 122 4.40 5.24 -6.21
CA ILE A 122 3.52 6.40 -6.36
C ILE A 122 3.43 7.18 -5.05
N LEU A 123 3.34 6.48 -3.92
CA LEU A 123 3.23 7.13 -2.61
C LEU A 123 4.53 7.87 -2.26
N ARG A 124 5.69 7.31 -2.62
CA ARG A 124 6.97 8.04 -2.50
C ARG A 124 6.97 9.34 -3.29
N ASN A 125 6.42 9.34 -4.51
CA ASN A 125 6.28 10.55 -5.34
C ASN A 125 5.24 11.53 -4.77
N ALA A 126 4.08 11.04 -4.32
CA ALA A 126 3.01 11.84 -3.74
C ALA A 126 3.40 12.54 -2.42
N LEU A 127 4.37 11.96 -1.71
CA LEU A 127 4.93 12.48 -0.46
C LEU A 127 6.24 13.25 -0.65
N GLU A 128 6.63 13.56 -1.89
CA GLU A 128 7.78 14.42 -2.16
C GLU A 128 7.64 15.75 -1.40
N GLY A 129 8.72 16.16 -0.72
CA GLY A 129 8.74 17.36 0.13
C GLY A 129 8.00 17.23 1.46
N CYS A 130 7.56 16.03 1.85
CA CYS A 130 7.06 15.80 3.21
C CYS A 130 8.22 15.76 4.20
N ASP A 131 8.18 16.60 5.23
CA ASP A 131 9.19 16.65 6.31
C ASP A 131 8.67 16.09 7.65
N ASP A 132 7.47 15.50 7.67
CA ASP A 132 6.83 14.98 8.88
C ASP A 132 6.95 13.44 8.95
N PRO A 133 7.78 12.89 9.86
CA PRO A 133 7.92 11.45 10.07
C PRO A 133 6.61 10.73 10.39
N TYR A 134 5.63 11.39 11.03
CA TYR A 134 4.35 10.77 11.33
C TYR A 134 3.57 10.45 10.06
N VAL A 135 3.59 11.37 9.08
CA VAL A 135 2.96 11.17 7.76
C VAL A 135 3.62 10.03 7.03
N LEU A 136 4.96 9.98 7.00
CA LEU A 136 5.69 8.90 6.35
C LEU A 136 5.41 7.55 7.02
N ARG A 137 5.49 7.47 8.36
CA ARG A 137 5.20 6.22 9.06
C ARG A 137 3.76 5.72 8.85
N ALA A 138 2.79 6.63 8.86
CA ALA A 138 1.39 6.29 8.61
C ALA A 138 1.16 5.84 7.16
N ALA A 139 1.93 6.38 6.21
CA ALA A 139 1.85 6.00 4.81
C ALA A 139 2.31 4.58 4.53
N GLU A 140 3.14 3.99 5.40
CA GLU A 140 3.54 2.57 5.29
C GLU A 140 2.33 1.62 5.30
N LEU A 141 1.20 2.00 5.93
CA LEU A 141 -0.03 1.20 5.92
C LEU A 141 -0.55 0.94 4.50
N PHE A 142 -0.23 1.79 3.52
CA PHE A 142 -0.75 1.70 2.16
C PHE A 142 -0.13 0.55 1.36
N TYR A 143 1.10 0.16 1.70
CA TYR A 143 1.84 -0.86 0.95
C TYR A 143 2.40 -1.98 1.84
N ARG A 144 2.30 -1.88 3.17
CA ARG A 144 2.73 -2.92 4.11
C ARG A 144 1.62 -3.31 5.08
N SER A 145 1.49 -4.62 5.31
CA SER A 145 0.57 -5.15 6.32
C SER A 145 1.09 -4.85 7.72
N GLN A 146 0.21 -4.47 8.65
CA GLN A 146 0.62 -4.12 10.01
C GLN A 146 -0.03 -5.06 11.03
N LYS A 147 0.77 -5.65 11.92
CA LYS A 147 0.27 -6.39 13.08
C LYS A 147 -0.27 -5.39 14.11
N ALA A 148 -1.52 -5.57 14.50
CA ALA A 148 -2.22 -4.76 15.48
C ALA A 148 -2.16 -5.43 16.86
N THR A 149 -1.81 -4.67 17.89
CA THR A 149 -1.81 -5.12 19.29
C THR A 149 -2.27 -3.99 20.20
N VAL A 150 -3.06 -4.32 21.22
CA VAL A 150 -3.43 -3.36 22.28
C VAL A 150 -2.41 -3.48 23.41
N HIS A 151 -1.73 -2.38 23.71
CA HIS A 151 -0.77 -2.28 24.81
C HIS A 151 -1.10 -1.05 25.67
N ASN A 152 -1.25 -1.23 26.99
CA ASN A 152 -1.66 -0.17 27.92
C ASN A 152 -2.91 0.61 27.47
N GLY A 153 -3.89 -0.09 26.87
CA GLY A 153 -5.13 0.51 26.36
C GLY A 153 -5.00 1.26 25.03
N ALA A 154 -3.80 1.34 24.45
CA ALA A 154 -3.55 1.98 23.16
C ALA A 154 -3.36 0.92 22.05
N LEU A 155 -3.98 1.16 20.89
CA LEU A 155 -3.76 0.36 19.69
C LEU A 155 -2.43 0.73 19.05
N LEU A 156 -1.52 -0.24 18.98
CA LEU A 156 -0.21 -0.14 18.33
C LEU A 156 -0.19 -0.96 17.04
N LEU A 157 0.43 -0.41 15.99
CA LEU A 157 0.63 -1.06 14.70
C LEU A 157 2.13 -1.18 14.41
N ALA A 158 2.63 -2.40 14.20
CA ALA A 158 3.99 -2.65 13.75
C ALA A 158 3.98 -3.39 12.41
N ASP A 159 5.05 -3.27 11.63
CA ASP A 159 5.17 -3.98 10.37
C ASP A 159 5.12 -5.51 10.58
N ALA A 160 4.25 -6.18 9.82
CA ALA A 160 4.00 -7.61 10.01
C ALA A 160 5.24 -8.46 9.66
N GLU A 161 6.01 -8.07 8.64
CA GLU A 161 7.22 -8.80 8.23
C GLU A 161 8.35 -8.61 9.25
N VAL A 162 8.51 -7.39 9.80
CA VAL A 162 9.48 -7.14 10.88
C VAL A 162 9.16 -7.98 12.12
N VAL A 163 7.88 -8.02 12.51
CA VAL A 163 7.43 -8.83 13.66
C VAL A 163 7.66 -10.32 13.39
N GLU A 164 7.33 -10.81 12.20
CA GLU A 164 7.53 -12.20 11.83
C GLU A 164 9.03 -12.57 11.79
N ALA A 165 9.88 -11.74 11.20
CA ALA A 165 11.32 -11.95 11.16
C ALA A 165 11.94 -12.01 12.57
N GLN A 166 11.47 -11.18 13.50
CA GLN A 166 11.88 -11.23 14.90
C GLN A 166 11.47 -12.56 15.56
N HIS A 167 10.27 -13.06 15.29
CA HIS A 167 9.81 -14.35 15.79
C HIS A 167 10.60 -15.54 15.19
N HIS A 168 10.90 -15.53 13.89
CA HIS A 168 11.71 -16.59 13.26
C HIS A 168 13.15 -16.60 13.79
N ALA A 169 13.77 -15.42 13.88
CA ALA A 169 15.10 -15.31 14.49
C ALA A 169 15.11 -15.87 15.92
N GLN A 170 14.05 -15.66 16.70
CA GLN A 170 13.92 -16.24 18.04
C GLN A 170 13.84 -17.78 18.01
N HIS A 171 13.06 -18.36 17.10
CA HIS A 171 12.97 -19.82 16.95
C HIS A 171 14.31 -20.47 16.64
N ASP A 172 15.13 -19.85 15.80
CA ASP A 172 16.49 -20.33 15.50
C ASP A 172 17.46 -20.16 16.70
N LEU A 173 17.24 -19.14 17.54
CA LEU A 173 18.06 -18.85 18.73
C LEU A 173 17.77 -19.78 19.92
N HIS A 174 16.60 -20.44 19.97
CA HIS A 174 16.26 -21.43 20.99
C HIS A 174 17.07 -22.75 20.91
N THR A 175 18.01 -22.85 19.97
CA THR A 175 18.97 -23.95 19.87
C THR A 175 20.11 -23.85 20.90
N SER A 176 20.21 -22.76 21.69
CA SER A 176 21.22 -22.56 22.74
C SER A 176 20.60 -22.16 24.11
N PRO A 177 20.94 -22.85 25.23
CA PRO A 177 20.37 -22.60 26.56
C PRO A 177 20.60 -21.19 27.14
N LEU A 178 21.68 -20.50 26.76
CA LEU A 178 21.99 -19.13 27.21
C LEU A 178 21.12 -18.08 26.52
N THR A 179 20.75 -18.34 25.27
CA THR A 179 19.99 -17.41 24.44
C THR A 179 18.49 -17.48 24.73
N ALA A 180 18.01 -18.61 25.28
CA ALA A 180 16.64 -18.75 25.79
C ALA A 180 16.33 -17.84 27.01
N MET A 181 17.35 -17.22 27.63
CA MET A 181 17.18 -16.21 28.68
C MET A 181 16.96 -14.79 28.15
N LEU A 182 17.14 -14.55 26.84
CA LEU A 182 16.74 -13.29 26.20
C LEU A 182 15.23 -13.33 26.02
N GLN A 183 14.51 -12.58 26.87
CA GLN A 183 13.05 -12.50 26.80
C GLN A 183 12.63 -11.83 25.49
N PRO A 184 11.50 -12.24 24.89
CA PRO A 184 10.96 -11.57 23.72
C PRO A 184 10.78 -10.09 24.03
N GLN A 185 11.19 -9.19 23.13
CA GLN A 185 10.74 -7.81 23.23
C GLN A 185 9.22 -7.81 23.10
N ALA A 186 8.53 -7.41 24.17
CA ALA A 186 7.10 -7.19 24.07
C ALA A 186 6.84 -6.13 23.00
N PHE A 187 5.66 -6.15 22.37
CA PHE A 187 5.28 -5.14 21.36
C PHE A 187 5.44 -3.68 21.86
N GLY A 188 5.35 -3.46 23.17
CA GLY A 188 5.58 -2.17 23.83
C GLY A 188 7.06 -1.83 24.12
N GLU A 189 7.97 -2.78 23.95
CA GLU A 189 9.43 -2.61 24.01
C GLU A 189 10.05 -2.39 22.63
N MET A 190 9.27 -2.55 21.55
CA MET A 190 9.64 -2.06 20.23
C MET A 190 9.63 -0.52 20.22
N ASP A 191 10.37 0.08 19.30
CA ASP A 191 10.49 1.53 19.20
C ASP A 191 9.18 2.19 18.74
N VAL A 192 8.28 2.47 19.69
CA VAL A 192 7.07 3.24 19.47
C VAL A 192 7.45 4.68 19.14
N MET A 193 6.96 5.16 18.01
CA MET A 193 7.29 6.49 17.54
C MET A 193 6.59 7.59 18.35
N ASP A 194 7.38 8.51 18.88
CA ASP A 194 6.96 9.68 19.64
C ASP A 194 7.77 10.92 19.23
N ASP A 195 7.54 12.06 19.89
CA ASP A 195 8.19 13.32 19.55
C ASP A 195 9.69 13.36 19.86
N GLU A 196 10.17 12.51 20.78
CA GLU A 196 11.58 12.46 21.16
C GLU A 196 12.40 11.65 20.15
N ASN A 197 11.79 10.61 19.57
CA ASN A 197 12.48 9.69 18.66
C ASN A 197 12.05 9.78 17.18
N ALA A 198 10.98 10.49 16.82
CA ALA A 198 10.45 10.55 15.45
C ALA A 198 11.49 10.99 14.41
N TRP A 199 12.45 11.84 14.78
CA TRP A 199 13.52 12.26 13.89
C TRP A 199 14.42 11.10 13.43
N THR A 200 14.45 9.97 14.15
CA THR A 200 15.23 8.79 13.77
C THR A 200 14.59 7.99 12.63
N TYR A 201 13.31 8.26 12.32
CA TYR A 201 12.59 7.60 11.23
C TYR A 201 13.34 7.68 9.90
N TRP A 202 13.98 8.83 9.61
CA TRP A 202 14.70 9.07 8.35
C TRP A 202 15.82 8.06 8.08
N SER A 203 16.56 7.63 9.11
CA SER A 203 17.60 6.61 8.96
C SER A 203 17.08 5.18 9.02
N ARG A 204 15.76 5.01 9.19
CA ARG A 204 15.09 3.72 9.44
C ARG A 204 13.94 3.47 8.47
N SER A 205 13.70 4.37 7.52
CA SER A 205 12.52 4.33 6.64
C SER A 205 12.39 3.02 5.86
N ASP A 206 13.51 2.46 5.42
CA ASP A 206 13.56 1.20 4.67
C ASP A 206 13.53 -0.04 5.57
N ALA A 207 13.76 0.14 6.89
CA ALA A 207 13.72 -0.93 7.87
C ALA A 207 12.31 -1.16 8.44
N HIS A 208 11.39 -0.19 8.29
CA HIS A 208 10.00 -0.23 8.79
C HIS A 208 9.88 -0.63 10.27
N ALA A 209 10.90 -0.28 11.07
CA ALA A 209 11.09 -0.83 12.40
C ALA A 209 10.34 -0.08 13.51
N MET A 210 9.78 1.10 13.22
CA MET A 210 9.10 1.92 14.23
C MET A 210 7.63 1.51 14.37
N VAL A 211 7.11 1.49 15.59
CA VAL A 211 5.72 1.16 15.89
C VAL A 211 4.86 2.42 15.89
N MET A 212 3.71 2.37 15.24
CA MET A 212 2.76 3.47 15.17
C MET A 212 1.72 3.37 16.28
N ASN A 213 1.67 4.37 17.17
CA ASN A 213 0.67 4.45 18.24
C ASN A 213 -0.63 5.11 17.75
N LEU A 214 -1.46 4.38 17.02
CA LEU A 214 -2.70 4.91 16.44
C LEU A 214 -3.78 5.21 17.51
N GLY A 215 -3.87 4.36 18.55
CA GLY A 215 -4.87 4.52 19.60
C GLY A 215 -4.58 5.67 20.57
N GLY A 216 -3.30 5.88 20.90
CA GLY A 216 -2.88 6.85 21.92
C GLY A 216 -2.37 8.18 21.39
N ASN A 217 -1.86 8.26 20.15
CA ASN A 217 -1.23 9.47 19.62
C ASN A 217 -2.12 10.19 18.57
N PRO A 218 -2.65 11.41 18.87
CA PRO A 218 -3.39 12.20 17.90
C PRO A 218 -2.62 12.48 16.61
N LYS A 219 -1.30 12.73 16.68
CA LYS A 219 -0.46 13.01 15.51
C LYS A 219 -0.43 11.82 14.55
N ALA A 220 -0.42 10.58 15.06
CA ALA A 220 -0.47 9.39 14.22
C ALA A 220 -1.81 9.27 13.47
N ARG A 221 -2.93 9.61 14.13
CA ARG A 221 -4.26 9.62 13.48
C ARG A 221 -4.38 10.74 12.45
N ASP A 222 -3.93 11.94 12.78
CA ASP A 222 -3.95 13.09 11.88
C ASP A 222 -3.05 12.85 10.67
N ALA A 223 -1.88 12.23 10.89
CA ALA A 223 -0.96 11.84 9.84
C ALA A 223 -1.60 10.87 8.84
N LEU A 224 -2.29 9.82 9.30
CA LEU A 224 -3.03 8.91 8.40
C LEU A 224 -4.05 9.67 7.55
N CYS A 225 -4.76 10.64 8.14
CA CYS A 225 -5.67 11.50 7.39
C CYS A 225 -4.94 12.32 6.32
N ARG A 226 -3.78 12.92 6.65
CA ARG A 226 -2.96 13.68 5.67
C ARG A 226 -2.47 12.79 4.52
N VAL A 227 -2.11 11.54 4.79
CA VAL A 227 -1.70 10.59 3.73
C VAL A 227 -2.86 10.33 2.77
N ILE A 228 -4.07 10.08 3.29
CA ILE A 228 -5.26 9.85 2.47
C ILE A 228 -5.56 11.06 1.59
N GLU A 229 -5.50 12.27 2.14
CA GLU A 229 -5.69 13.52 1.39
C GLU A 229 -4.66 13.66 0.26
N ARG A 230 -3.37 13.45 0.55
CA ARG A 230 -2.30 13.54 -0.45
C ARG A 230 -2.44 12.47 -1.53
N TRP A 231 -2.81 11.25 -1.16
CA TRP A 231 -3.03 10.16 -2.09
C TRP A 231 -4.15 10.47 -3.09
N ILE A 232 -5.30 10.93 -2.59
CA ILE A 232 -6.46 11.30 -3.42
C ILE A 232 -6.12 12.49 -4.31
N ALA A 233 -5.49 13.54 -3.75
CA ALA A 233 -5.09 14.71 -4.52
C ALA A 233 -4.09 14.35 -5.63
N HIS A 234 -3.10 13.51 -5.34
CA HIS A 234 -2.07 13.11 -6.29
C HIS A 234 -2.63 12.25 -7.44
N LEU A 235 -3.48 11.26 -7.14
CA LEU A 235 -3.99 10.35 -8.15
C LEU A 235 -5.18 10.89 -8.94
N LEU A 236 -6.04 11.67 -8.29
CA LEU A 236 -7.34 12.05 -8.87
C LEU A 236 -7.44 13.56 -9.12
N GLY A 237 -6.48 14.36 -8.65
CA GLY A 237 -6.56 15.82 -8.74
C GLY A 237 -7.67 16.42 -7.88
N VAL A 238 -8.20 15.67 -6.91
CA VAL A 238 -9.33 16.08 -6.07
C VAL A 238 -8.85 16.45 -4.67
N ALA A 239 -9.15 17.67 -4.24
CA ALA A 239 -8.89 18.10 -2.88
C ALA A 239 -9.98 17.63 -1.93
N VAL A 240 -9.57 16.99 -0.85
CA VAL A 240 -10.44 16.50 0.22
C VAL A 240 -9.86 16.87 1.58
N LYS A 241 -10.74 16.99 2.56
CA LYS A 241 -10.38 17.11 3.98
C LYS A 241 -10.77 15.83 4.70
N VAL A 242 -9.84 15.23 5.43
CA VAL A 242 -10.05 14.01 6.21
C VAL A 242 -9.76 14.29 7.68
N GLU A 243 -10.64 13.84 8.56
CA GLU A 243 -10.54 14.02 10.01
C GLU A 243 -10.85 12.71 10.74
N PRO A 244 -10.11 12.35 11.81
CA PRO A 244 -10.45 11.20 12.61
C PRO A 244 -11.72 11.44 13.42
N VAL A 245 -12.57 10.42 13.57
CA VAL A 245 -13.78 10.48 14.39
C VAL A 245 -13.84 9.29 15.34
N ALA A 246 -14.42 9.48 16.53
CA ALA A 246 -14.53 8.42 17.53
C ALA A 246 -15.69 7.46 17.26
N SER A 247 -16.79 7.97 16.70
CA SER A 247 -18.01 7.23 16.36
C SER A 247 -18.64 7.84 15.10
N ILE A 248 -19.48 7.07 14.41
CA ILE A 248 -20.33 7.56 13.32
C ILE A 248 -21.74 7.72 13.88
N GLU A 249 -22.12 8.96 14.14
CA GLU A 249 -23.46 9.34 14.60
C GLU A 249 -24.13 10.22 13.54
N ASP A 250 -24.36 9.64 12.35
CA ASP A 250 -24.99 10.33 11.23
C ASP A 250 -26.26 9.62 10.79
N ARG A 251 -27.40 10.31 10.98
CA ARG A 251 -28.73 9.83 10.56
C ARG A 251 -28.94 9.92 9.05
N ASP A 252 -28.10 10.69 8.36
CA ASP A 252 -28.16 10.97 6.93
C ASP A 252 -26.89 10.45 6.22
N TRP A 253 -26.42 9.27 6.64
CA TRP A 253 -25.25 8.59 6.07
C TRP A 253 -25.49 8.28 4.59
N ARG A 254 -24.75 8.96 3.69
CA ARG A 254 -24.88 8.83 2.22
C ARG A 254 -23.80 8.02 1.52
N TRP A 255 -22.63 7.83 2.13
CA TRP A 255 -21.58 7.04 1.51
C TRP A 255 -20.55 6.57 2.52
N PHE A 256 -19.89 5.45 2.24
CA PHE A 256 -18.68 5.03 2.95
C PHE A 256 -17.71 4.34 2.01
N VAL A 257 -16.46 4.26 2.46
CA VAL A 257 -15.41 3.45 1.84
C VAL A 257 -14.77 2.61 2.92
N GLY A 258 -14.88 1.29 2.78
CA GLY A 258 -14.05 0.37 3.54
C GLY A 258 -12.61 0.44 3.03
N LEU A 259 -11.66 0.72 3.91
CA LEU A 259 -10.24 0.81 3.57
C LEU A 259 -9.56 -0.56 3.54
N ASP A 260 -10.28 -1.62 3.88
CA ASP A 260 -9.86 -3.02 3.80
C ASP A 260 -11.11 -3.92 3.66
N SER A 261 -10.92 -5.24 3.62
CA SER A 261 -12.05 -6.19 3.48
C SER A 261 -13.01 -6.18 4.67
N GLU A 262 -12.50 -6.06 5.90
CA GLU A 262 -13.32 -6.00 7.12
C GLU A 262 -14.03 -4.66 7.24
N GLY A 263 -13.35 -3.55 6.94
CA GLY A 263 -13.98 -2.23 6.88
C GLY A 263 -15.15 -2.19 5.88
N THR A 264 -14.98 -2.81 4.72
CA THR A 264 -16.07 -2.95 3.73
C THR A 264 -17.20 -3.83 4.24
N ARG A 265 -16.90 -4.96 4.88
CA ARG A 265 -17.91 -5.85 5.46
C ARG A 265 -18.73 -5.15 6.55
N ILE A 266 -18.07 -4.45 7.47
CA ILE A 266 -18.70 -3.70 8.56
C ILE A 266 -19.56 -2.56 7.98
N GLY A 267 -19.01 -1.78 7.06
CA GLY A 267 -19.74 -0.68 6.41
C GLY A 267 -20.96 -1.16 5.64
N ASN A 268 -20.87 -2.27 4.89
CA ASN A 268 -22.01 -2.86 4.18
C ASN A 268 -23.14 -3.27 5.14
N ALA A 269 -22.81 -3.89 6.27
CA ALA A 269 -23.80 -4.26 7.27
C ALA A 269 -24.52 -3.01 7.82
N LEU A 270 -23.76 -2.00 8.22
CA LEU A 270 -24.31 -0.73 8.71
C LEU A 270 -25.18 -0.03 7.66
N TRP A 271 -24.74 -0.02 6.40
CA TRP A 271 -25.45 0.58 5.28
C TRP A 271 -26.80 -0.08 4.99
N ASN A 272 -26.87 -1.41 5.12
CA ASN A 272 -28.10 -2.18 4.90
C ASN A 272 -29.03 -2.19 6.13
N GLY A 273 -28.64 -1.55 7.24
CA GLY A 273 -29.39 -1.58 8.49
C GLY A 273 -29.24 -2.90 9.27
N ASP A 274 -28.26 -3.72 8.92
CA ASP A 274 -27.92 -4.95 9.63
C ASP A 274 -27.06 -4.64 10.86
N THR A 275 -27.14 -5.51 11.88
CA THR A 275 -26.24 -5.44 13.04
C THR A 275 -24.86 -5.99 12.62
N PRO A 276 -23.77 -5.19 12.69
CA PRO A 276 -22.44 -5.72 12.51
C PRO A 276 -22.19 -6.85 13.54
N GLY A 277 -21.49 -7.91 13.14
CA GLY A 277 -21.18 -9.03 14.04
C GLY A 277 -20.61 -8.58 15.39
N ALA A 278 -20.77 -9.41 16.43
CA ALA A 278 -20.47 -9.03 17.82
C ALA A 278 -19.06 -8.49 18.07
N ASP A 279 -18.09 -8.86 17.22
CA ASP A 279 -16.69 -8.46 17.27
C ASP A 279 -16.35 -7.26 16.36
N ALA A 280 -17.32 -6.69 15.65
CA ALA A 280 -17.09 -5.62 14.68
C ALA A 280 -16.46 -4.38 15.31
N ALA A 281 -16.95 -3.95 16.49
CA ALA A 281 -16.41 -2.80 17.20
C ALA A 281 -14.95 -3.01 17.60
N GLU A 282 -14.58 -4.22 18.04
CA GLU A 282 -13.20 -4.56 18.42
C GLU A 282 -12.26 -4.66 17.21
N ARG A 283 -12.79 -4.86 16.00
CA ARG A 283 -12.01 -4.90 14.77
C ARG A 283 -11.74 -3.53 14.17
N ILE A 284 -12.51 -2.50 14.53
CA ILE A 284 -12.31 -1.14 14.01
C ILE A 284 -10.97 -0.59 14.50
N VAL A 285 -10.14 -0.16 13.55
CA VAL A 285 -8.80 0.38 13.76
C VAL A 285 -8.82 1.90 13.66
N ALA A 286 -9.54 2.44 12.67
CA ALA A 286 -9.76 3.87 12.53
C ALA A 286 -11.09 4.16 11.83
N LEU A 287 -11.76 5.20 12.32
CA LEU A 287 -12.89 5.83 11.64
C LEU A 287 -12.48 7.24 11.27
N MET A 288 -12.75 7.62 10.03
CA MET A 288 -12.48 8.97 9.55
C MET A 288 -13.68 9.50 8.78
N ARG A 289 -13.84 10.82 8.82
CA ARG A 289 -14.80 11.56 8.02
C ARG A 289 -14.03 12.28 6.93
N MET A 290 -14.44 12.11 5.68
CA MET A 290 -13.89 12.82 4.52
C MET A 290 -14.93 13.75 3.91
N THR A 291 -14.54 14.97 3.58
CA THR A 291 -15.35 15.93 2.82
C THR A 291 -14.58 16.39 1.58
N PHE A 292 -15.30 16.54 0.47
CA PHE A 292 -14.75 17.14 -0.75
C PHE A 292 -14.74 18.66 -0.61
N GLU A 293 -13.65 19.30 -1.01
CA GLU A 293 -13.58 20.77 -1.00
C GLU A 293 -14.45 21.38 -2.11
N ASP A 294 -14.62 20.65 -3.23
CA ASP A 294 -15.43 21.05 -4.36
C ASP A 294 -16.46 19.97 -4.71
N SER A 295 -17.73 20.27 -4.43
CA SER A 295 -18.85 19.34 -4.62
C SER A 295 -19.14 19.02 -6.09
N ARG A 296 -18.57 19.76 -7.05
CA ARG A 296 -18.72 19.47 -8.49
C ARG A 296 -18.09 18.13 -8.90
N PHE A 297 -17.13 17.65 -8.13
CA PHE A 297 -16.50 16.34 -8.35
C PHE A 297 -17.32 15.19 -7.75
N VAL A 298 -18.40 15.46 -7.02
CA VAL A 298 -19.14 14.47 -6.22
C VAL A 298 -20.44 14.07 -6.93
N ASP A 299 -20.80 12.79 -6.84
CA ASP A 299 -22.10 12.30 -7.27
C ASP A 299 -23.23 13.06 -6.56
N GLU A 300 -24.22 13.52 -7.34
CA GLU A 300 -25.34 14.33 -6.86
C GLU A 300 -26.12 13.66 -5.70
N ARG A 301 -26.13 12.32 -5.65
CA ARG A 301 -26.79 11.56 -4.59
C ARG A 301 -26.12 11.71 -3.21
N VAL A 302 -24.84 12.04 -3.20
CA VAL A 302 -24.06 12.31 -1.97
C VAL A 302 -24.02 13.80 -1.67
N GLY A 303 -23.84 14.65 -2.69
CA GLY A 303 -23.86 16.10 -2.54
C GLY A 303 -22.74 16.61 -1.61
N ASN A 304 -23.11 17.38 -0.58
CA ASN A 304 -22.17 17.94 0.41
C ASN A 304 -21.98 17.08 1.67
N LYS A 305 -22.51 15.86 1.66
CA LYS A 305 -22.46 14.95 2.81
C LYS A 305 -21.08 14.30 2.92
N PRO A 306 -20.63 13.98 4.14
CA PRO A 306 -19.35 13.32 4.30
C PRO A 306 -19.35 11.90 3.74
N VAL A 307 -18.16 11.48 3.34
CA VAL A 307 -17.82 10.07 3.10
C VAL A 307 -17.15 9.52 4.35
N TYR A 308 -17.68 8.44 4.90
CA TYR A 308 -17.05 7.77 6.04
C TYR A 308 -16.01 6.76 5.56
N LEU A 309 -14.81 6.81 6.14
CA LEU A 309 -13.74 5.86 5.86
C LEU A 309 -13.60 4.91 7.05
N ILE A 310 -13.64 3.61 6.79
CA ILE A 310 -13.61 2.57 7.82
C ILE A 310 -12.38 1.70 7.59
N LEU A 311 -11.41 1.77 8.49
CA LEU A 311 -10.28 0.85 8.55
C LEU A 311 -10.48 -0.12 9.73
N ALA A 312 -10.26 -1.40 9.48
CA ALA A 312 -10.38 -2.49 10.42
C ALA A 312 -9.22 -3.47 10.27
N MET A 313 -9.13 -4.41 11.22
CA MET A 313 -8.18 -5.53 11.18
C MET A 313 -8.90 -6.85 10.96
N GLY A 314 -8.19 -7.79 10.32
CA GLY A 314 -8.64 -9.17 10.20
C GLY A 314 -8.72 -9.90 11.54
N ALA A 315 -9.29 -11.10 11.53
CA ALA A 315 -9.34 -11.98 12.71
C ALA A 315 -7.93 -12.35 13.22
N ASP A 316 -6.94 -12.34 12.34
CA ASP A 316 -5.51 -12.54 12.61
C ASP A 316 -4.83 -11.31 13.25
N LYS A 317 -5.60 -10.24 13.55
CA LYS A 317 -5.12 -8.96 14.07
C LYS A 317 -4.10 -8.31 13.14
N VAL A 318 -4.26 -8.46 11.83
CA VAL A 318 -3.44 -7.78 10.83
C VAL A 318 -4.29 -6.77 10.05
N VAL A 319 -3.79 -5.55 9.96
CA VAL A 319 -4.35 -4.45 9.16
C VAL A 319 -3.79 -4.54 7.75
N ARG A 320 -4.68 -4.55 6.76
CA ARG A 320 -4.33 -4.64 5.33
C ARG A 320 -5.10 -3.57 4.56
N LEU A 321 -4.59 -2.34 4.59
CA LEU A 321 -5.19 -1.24 3.86
C LEU A 321 -5.14 -1.54 2.35
N LYS A 322 -6.22 -1.19 1.64
CA LYS A 322 -6.41 -1.33 0.20
C LYS A 322 -6.54 0.07 -0.42
N PRO A 323 -5.44 0.74 -0.80
CA PRO A 323 -5.47 2.11 -1.28
C PRO A 323 -6.27 2.29 -2.57
N GLN A 324 -6.45 1.22 -3.35
CA GLN A 324 -7.31 1.21 -4.53
C GLN A 324 -8.77 1.53 -4.20
N ASN A 325 -9.23 1.29 -2.97
CA ASN A 325 -10.58 1.65 -2.54
C ASN A 325 -10.76 3.18 -2.45
N LEU A 326 -9.68 3.94 -2.23
CA LEU A 326 -9.67 5.41 -2.30
C LEU A 326 -9.64 5.95 -3.74
N VAL A 327 -9.60 5.05 -4.74
CA VAL A 327 -9.69 5.40 -6.16
C VAL A 327 -11.04 4.94 -6.74
N ALA A 328 -11.39 3.68 -6.50
CA ALA A 328 -12.59 3.05 -7.07
C ALA A 328 -13.85 3.24 -6.21
N GLY A 329 -13.69 3.45 -4.91
CA GLY A 329 -14.80 3.52 -3.95
C GLY A 329 -15.33 4.93 -3.69
N LEU A 330 -14.67 5.98 -4.21
CA LEU A 330 -15.11 7.36 -3.98
C LEU A 330 -16.36 7.70 -4.83
N PRO A 331 -17.31 8.51 -4.31
CA PRO A 331 -18.52 8.89 -5.03
C PRO A 331 -18.24 10.03 -6.01
N LEU A 332 -17.38 9.78 -6.99
CA LEU A 332 -17.01 10.79 -7.99
C LEU A 332 -18.08 10.91 -9.07
N ALA A 333 -18.36 12.14 -9.50
CA ALA A 333 -19.25 12.42 -10.62
C ALA A 333 -18.70 11.76 -11.92
N PRO A 334 -19.54 11.32 -12.86
CA PRO A 334 -19.10 10.69 -14.10
C PRO A 334 -18.09 11.53 -14.90
N ALA A 335 -18.22 12.86 -14.86
CA ALA A 335 -17.31 13.79 -15.53
C ALA A 335 -15.92 13.89 -14.85
N ALA A 336 -15.83 13.53 -13.55
CA ALA A 336 -14.58 13.49 -12.79
C ALA A 336 -13.82 12.14 -12.94
N ASN A 337 -14.41 11.15 -13.62
CA ASN A 337 -13.78 9.86 -13.86
C ASN A 337 -12.83 9.84 -15.07
N VAL A 338 -12.66 10.97 -15.76
CA VAL A 338 -11.72 11.08 -16.89
C VAL A 338 -10.36 11.51 -16.35
N ALA A 339 -9.51 10.53 -16.06
CA ALA A 339 -8.07 10.69 -15.88
C ALA A 339 -7.37 9.79 -16.90
#